data_AF-A0A9E2UL11-F1
#
_entry.id   AF-A0A9E2UL11-F1
#
_cell.length_a   1.000
_cell.length_b   1.000
_cell.length_c   1.000
_cell.angle_alpha   90.00
_cell.angle_beta   90.00
_cell.angle_gamma   90.00
#
_symmetry.space_group_name_H-M   'P 1'
#
loop_
_entity.id
_entity.type
_entity.pdbx_description
1 polymer ?
#
loop_
_entity_poly.entity_id
_entity_poly.type
_entity_poly.pdbx_seq_one_letter_code
_entity_poly.pdbx_strand_id
1 'polypeptide(L)'
;MKIEDMIYAVQHSLGVEEDGRPGPETWGAIYERIVGPTENETPVASNIAMVDPRSEKVISTLLPEVKPIARALVQKAALGGIRIKIISGFRTYAEQDELYAQGRTAPGSIVTNARAGYSNHNFGIAFDVGVFEGNSYLGDSPKYKAVGIIGMDLGLEWGGNWKTIVDQPHFQLRPAWAKDMMEKQMLAELRTRVQDGRPVYA
;
A
#
# COMPACT_ATOMS: atom_id res chain seq x y z
N MET A 1 12.48 11.88 29.83
CA MET A 1 13.00 11.59 28.48
C MET A 1 11.79 11.32 27.60
N LYS A 2 11.62 12.05 26.49
CA LYS A 2 10.48 11.82 25.59
C LYS A 2 10.76 10.58 24.74
N ILE A 3 9.71 9.95 24.22
CA ILE A 3 9.87 8.73 23.40
C ILE A 3 10.62 9.03 22.11
N GLU A 4 10.43 10.22 21.55
CA GLU A 4 11.16 10.68 20.37
C GLU A 4 12.66 10.78 20.66
N ASP A 5 13.05 11.36 21.80
CA ASP A 5 14.46 11.44 22.23
C ASP A 5 15.10 10.04 22.37
N MET A 6 14.31 9.05 22.82
CA MET A 6 14.74 7.66 22.90
C MET A 6 14.95 7.05 21.52
N ILE A 7 14.02 7.30 20.58
CA ILE A 7 14.11 6.77 19.21
C ILE A 7 15.35 7.35 18.51
N TYR A 8 15.58 8.66 18.61
CA TYR A 8 16.80 9.30 18.08
C TYR A 8 18.06 8.68 18.69
N ALA A 9 18.11 8.49 20.01
CA ALA A 9 19.27 7.88 20.66
C ALA A 9 19.51 6.43 20.20
N VAL A 10 18.44 5.67 19.98
CA VAL A 10 18.53 4.30 19.45
C VAL A 10 19.00 4.31 17.99
N GLN A 11 18.41 5.14 17.13
CA GLN A 11 18.80 5.28 15.72
C GLN A 11 20.27 5.69 15.58
N HIS A 12 20.69 6.69 16.37
CA HIS A 12 22.08 7.12 16.46
C HIS A 12 23.00 5.97 16.87
N SER A 13 22.62 5.22 17.91
CA SER A 13 23.42 4.08 18.39
C SER A 13 23.48 2.92 17.38
N LEU A 14 22.51 2.81 16.49
CA LEU A 14 22.42 1.76 15.46
C LEU A 14 23.03 2.20 14.12
N GLY A 15 23.32 3.48 13.93
CA GLY A 15 23.87 4.02 12.68
C GLY A 15 22.88 4.01 11.51
N VAL A 16 21.57 4.06 11.80
CA VAL A 16 20.48 4.15 10.80
C VAL A 16 19.99 5.59 10.64
N GLU A 17 19.12 5.86 9.67
CA GLU A 17 18.51 7.19 9.53
C GLU A 17 17.83 7.65 10.83
N GLU A 18 18.22 8.85 11.30
CA GLU A 18 17.69 9.48 12.50
C GLU A 18 16.43 10.30 12.16
N ASP A 19 15.32 9.61 11.85
CA ASP A 19 14.05 10.25 11.48
C ASP A 19 13.06 10.38 12.65
N GLY A 20 13.45 9.90 13.84
CA GLY A 20 12.62 9.88 15.05
C GLY A 20 11.42 8.93 14.96
N ARG A 21 11.37 8.04 13.95
CA ARG A 21 10.31 7.06 13.73
C ARG A 21 10.92 5.66 13.74
N PRO A 22 10.43 4.74 14.56
CA PRO A 22 10.93 3.37 14.55
C PRO A 22 10.32 2.64 13.35
N GLY A 23 10.80 2.97 12.15
CA GLY A 23 10.40 2.37 10.88
C GLY A 23 11.08 1.01 10.63
N PRO A 24 10.87 0.40 9.46
CA PRO A 24 11.45 -0.90 9.12
C PRO A 24 12.99 -0.96 9.27
N GLU A 25 13.69 0.11 8.91
CA GLU A 25 15.15 0.20 9.05
C GLU A 25 15.58 0.18 10.53
N THR A 26 14.94 1.01 11.36
CA THR A 26 15.22 1.05 12.81
C THR A 26 14.91 -0.29 13.47
N TRP A 27 13.75 -0.91 13.19
CA TRP A 27 13.43 -2.22 13.74
C TRP A 27 14.34 -3.33 13.22
N GLY A 28 14.75 -3.27 11.95
CA GLY A 28 15.72 -4.19 11.37
C GLY A 28 17.05 -4.14 12.11
N ALA A 29 17.61 -2.94 12.30
CA ALA A 29 18.86 -2.76 13.01
C ALA A 29 18.77 -3.15 14.50
N ILE A 30 17.65 -2.86 15.18
CA ILE A 30 17.38 -3.35 16.55
C ILE A 30 17.40 -4.87 16.58
N TYR A 31 16.71 -5.52 15.64
CA TYR A 31 16.61 -6.97 15.55
C TYR A 31 17.99 -7.60 15.31
N GLU A 32 18.75 -7.12 14.33
CA GLU A 32 20.12 -7.58 14.06
C GLU A 32 21.02 -7.45 15.29
N ARG A 33 20.92 -6.33 16.02
CA ARG A 33 21.75 -6.06 17.19
C ARG A 33 21.41 -6.91 18.41
N ILE A 34 20.12 -7.21 18.63
CA ILE A 34 19.61 -7.89 19.84
C ILE A 34 19.43 -9.39 19.62
N VAL A 35 18.85 -9.78 18.49
CA VAL A 35 18.53 -11.18 18.17
C VAL A 35 19.69 -11.85 17.43
N GLY A 36 20.40 -11.10 16.59
CA GLY A 36 21.48 -11.63 15.74
C GLY A 36 20.94 -12.30 14.47
N PRO A 37 21.84 -12.64 13.53
CA PRO A 37 21.44 -13.32 12.30
C PRO A 37 20.86 -14.70 12.62
N THR A 38 19.59 -14.92 12.32
CA THR A 38 19.05 -16.27 12.20
C THR A 38 19.68 -16.89 10.95
N GLU A 39 20.28 -18.08 11.05
CA GLU A 39 21.00 -18.75 9.96
C GLU A 39 20.11 -19.11 8.73
N ASN A 40 18.88 -18.59 8.64
CA ASN A 40 17.92 -18.85 7.57
C ASN A 40 17.07 -17.62 7.17
N GLU A 41 17.65 -16.41 7.11
CA GLU A 41 16.91 -15.25 6.60
C GLU A 41 17.60 -14.57 5.41
N THR A 42 17.20 -15.05 4.23
CA THR A 42 17.14 -14.32 2.95
C THR A 42 16.59 -12.89 3.18
N PRO A 43 17.08 -11.85 2.47
CA PRO A 43 16.77 -10.44 2.74
C PRO A 43 15.28 -10.20 2.97
N VAL A 44 14.96 -9.39 3.98
CA VAL A 44 13.63 -9.09 4.57
C VAL A 44 12.52 -8.80 3.53
N ALA A 45 12.86 -8.44 2.29
CA ALA A 45 11.93 -8.29 1.17
C ALA A 45 11.38 -9.62 0.60
N SER A 46 12.01 -10.77 0.88
CA SER A 46 11.73 -12.05 0.20
C SER A 46 10.86 -13.05 0.98
N ASN A 47 10.63 -12.85 2.28
CA ASN A 47 9.92 -13.83 3.12
C ASN A 47 8.74 -13.25 3.94
N ILE A 48 8.03 -12.24 3.43
CA ILE A 48 6.74 -11.89 4.03
C ILE A 48 5.76 -13.04 3.74
N ALA A 49 5.35 -13.73 4.81
CA ALA A 49 4.46 -14.88 4.72
C ALA A 49 3.19 -14.56 3.90
N MET A 50 2.73 -15.56 3.15
CA MET A 50 1.47 -15.46 2.41
C MET A 50 0.31 -15.16 3.36
N VAL A 51 -0.65 -14.38 2.89
CA VAL A 51 -1.88 -14.06 3.61
C VAL A 51 -3.05 -14.91 3.10
N ASP A 52 -4.29 -14.55 3.41
CA ASP A 52 -5.44 -15.35 3.02
C ASP A 52 -5.55 -15.50 1.48
N PRO A 53 -6.07 -16.64 0.97
CA PRO A 53 -6.05 -16.94 -0.46
C PRO A 53 -6.76 -15.91 -1.34
N ARG A 54 -7.78 -15.22 -0.82
CA ARG A 54 -8.46 -14.16 -1.57
C ARG A 54 -7.53 -12.98 -1.78
N SER A 55 -6.90 -12.51 -0.72
CA SER A 55 -5.95 -11.41 -0.79
C SER A 55 -4.79 -11.76 -1.72
N GLU A 56 -4.25 -12.97 -1.64
CA GLU A 56 -3.12 -13.39 -2.50
C GLU A 56 -3.47 -13.40 -3.99
N LYS A 57 -4.70 -13.80 -4.36
CA LYS A 57 -5.18 -13.70 -5.75
C LYS A 57 -5.17 -12.26 -6.27
N VAL A 58 -5.46 -11.28 -5.40
CA VAL A 58 -5.43 -9.87 -5.79
C VAL A 58 -3.99 -9.34 -5.78
N ILE A 59 -3.21 -9.68 -4.75
CA ILE A 59 -1.79 -9.28 -4.62
C ILE A 59 -0.98 -9.78 -5.81
N SER A 60 -1.26 -10.95 -6.37
CA SER A 60 -0.53 -11.46 -7.54
C SER A 60 -0.62 -10.55 -8.76
N THR A 61 -1.66 -9.71 -8.85
CA THR A 61 -1.87 -8.74 -9.94
C THR A 61 -1.02 -7.47 -9.81
N LEU A 62 -0.50 -7.19 -8.61
CA LEU A 62 0.28 -5.97 -8.34
C LEU A 62 1.71 -6.08 -8.88
N LEU A 63 2.42 -4.96 -8.96
CA LEU A 63 3.85 -4.96 -9.27
C LEU A 63 4.67 -5.60 -8.13
N PRO A 64 5.82 -6.24 -8.44
CA PRO A 64 6.65 -6.94 -7.45
C PRO A 64 6.98 -6.14 -6.19
N GLU A 65 7.23 -4.84 -6.35
CA GLU A 65 7.56 -3.89 -5.29
C GLU A 65 6.41 -3.67 -4.31
N VAL A 66 5.16 -3.79 -4.77
CA VAL A 66 3.95 -3.52 -3.99
C VAL A 66 3.50 -4.76 -3.21
N LYS A 67 3.72 -5.96 -3.77
CA LYS A 67 3.32 -7.24 -3.18
C LYS A 67 3.73 -7.41 -1.71
N PRO A 68 5.01 -7.24 -1.33
CA PRO A 68 5.42 -7.42 0.06
C PRO A 68 4.73 -6.41 0.99
N ILE A 69 4.57 -5.15 0.56
CA ILE A 69 3.95 -4.10 1.38
C ILE A 69 2.45 -4.36 1.58
N ALA A 70 1.75 -4.85 0.55
CA ALA A 70 0.35 -5.27 0.67
C ALA A 70 0.17 -6.42 1.68
N ARG A 71 1.05 -7.42 1.68
CA ARG A 71 1.06 -8.49 2.69
C ARG A 71 1.37 -7.96 4.08
N ALA A 72 2.35 -7.08 4.20
CA ALA A 72 2.74 -6.45 5.47
C ALA A 72 1.56 -5.69 6.09
N LEU A 73 0.76 -4.98 5.28
CA LEU A 73 -0.42 -4.27 5.76
C LEU A 73 -1.46 -5.23 6.35
N VAL A 74 -1.76 -6.34 5.66
CA VAL A 74 -2.69 -7.37 6.14
C VAL A 74 -2.20 -7.97 7.46
N GLN A 75 -0.92 -8.30 7.56
CA GLN A 75 -0.33 -8.88 8.77
C GLN A 75 -0.31 -7.89 9.93
N LYS A 76 0.15 -6.64 9.71
CA LYS A 76 0.17 -5.61 10.76
C LYS A 76 -1.23 -5.24 11.24
N ALA A 77 -2.20 -5.16 10.34
CA ALA A 77 -3.60 -4.95 10.72
C ALA A 77 -4.11 -6.10 11.63
N ALA A 78 -3.77 -7.34 11.29
CA ALA A 78 -4.16 -8.51 12.08
C ALA A 78 -3.51 -8.52 13.48
N LEU A 79 -2.25 -8.08 13.61
CA LEU A 79 -1.60 -7.89 14.92
C LEU A 79 -2.33 -6.85 15.77
N GLY A 80 -2.92 -5.83 15.15
CA GLY A 80 -3.79 -4.85 15.80
C GLY A 80 -5.23 -5.32 16.02
N GLY A 81 -5.54 -6.59 15.78
CA GLY A 81 -6.89 -7.16 15.93
C GLY A 81 -7.88 -6.76 14.83
N ILE A 82 -7.41 -6.19 13.72
CA ILE A 82 -8.23 -5.77 12.59
C ILE A 82 -8.03 -6.74 11.44
N ARG A 83 -9.10 -7.46 11.08
CA ARG A 83 -9.08 -8.33 9.91
C ARG A 83 -9.40 -7.53 8.65
N ILE A 84 -8.42 -7.43 7.76
CA ILE A 84 -8.60 -6.90 6.42
C ILE A 84 -8.33 -7.97 5.36
N LYS A 85 -8.85 -7.74 4.15
CA LYS A 85 -8.47 -8.49 2.95
C LYS A 85 -8.20 -7.51 1.82
N ILE A 86 -7.28 -7.84 0.92
CA ILE A 86 -7.10 -7.09 -0.33
C ILE A 86 -8.25 -7.48 -1.28
N ILE A 87 -9.03 -6.51 -1.72
CA ILE A 87 -10.27 -6.74 -2.49
C ILE A 87 -10.20 -6.26 -3.94
N SER A 88 -9.26 -5.37 -4.27
CA SER A 88 -9.02 -4.83 -5.61
C SER A 88 -7.55 -4.48 -5.77
N GLY A 89 -7.01 -4.67 -6.98
CA GLY A 89 -5.58 -4.57 -7.29
C GLY A 89 -5.37 -3.97 -8.67
N PHE A 90 -4.50 -4.56 -9.49
CA PHE A 90 -4.28 -4.08 -10.86
C PHE A 90 -5.56 -4.21 -11.71
N ARG A 91 -5.82 -3.19 -12.53
CA ARG A 91 -6.89 -3.17 -13.54
C ARG A 91 -6.32 -2.71 -14.87
N THR A 92 -6.53 -3.49 -15.92
CA THR A 92 -6.22 -3.07 -17.28
C THR A 92 -7.02 -1.81 -17.67
N TYR A 93 -6.60 -1.14 -18.74
CA TYR A 93 -7.33 0.02 -19.27
C TYR A 93 -8.74 -0.36 -19.73
N ALA A 94 -8.92 -1.53 -20.33
CA ALA A 94 -10.23 -2.02 -20.73
C ALA A 94 -11.16 -2.23 -19.53
N GLU A 95 -10.69 -2.92 -18.48
CA GLU A 95 -11.47 -3.10 -17.25
C GLU A 95 -11.81 -1.75 -16.58
N GLN A 96 -10.89 -0.77 -16.65
CA GLN A 96 -11.15 0.56 -16.12
C GLN A 96 -12.24 1.30 -16.90
N ASP A 97 -12.23 1.20 -18.23
CA ASP A 97 -13.26 1.82 -19.07
C ASP A 97 -14.62 1.16 -18.87
N GLU A 98 -14.67 -0.16 -18.68
CA GLU A 98 -15.90 -0.88 -18.31
C GLU A 98 -16.47 -0.38 -16.96
N LEU A 99 -15.61 -0.20 -15.96
CA LEU A 99 -16.01 0.37 -14.66
C LEU A 99 -16.44 1.83 -14.78
N TYR A 100 -15.77 2.63 -15.61
CA TYR A 100 -16.14 4.01 -15.87
C TYR A 100 -17.50 4.11 -16.59
N ALA A 101 -17.85 3.14 -17.43
CA ALA A 101 -19.14 3.09 -18.12
C ALA A 101 -20.34 2.86 -17.18
N GLN A 102 -20.15 2.20 -16.04
CA GLN A 102 -21.24 1.91 -15.10
C GLN A 102 -21.91 3.19 -14.57
N GLY A 103 -23.24 3.24 -14.63
CA GLY A 103 -24.04 4.41 -14.26
C GLY A 103 -23.91 5.59 -15.23
N ARG A 104 -23.21 5.42 -16.36
CA ARG A 104 -23.04 6.44 -17.42
C ARG A 104 -23.59 5.93 -18.75
N THR A 105 -22.94 4.93 -19.32
CA THR A 105 -23.29 4.30 -20.61
C THR A 105 -23.63 2.82 -20.47
N ALA A 106 -23.43 2.23 -19.28
CA ALA A 106 -23.84 0.88 -18.91
C ALA A 106 -24.66 0.92 -17.60
N PRO A 107 -25.55 -0.06 -17.36
CA PRO A 107 -26.29 -0.16 -16.09
C PRO A 107 -25.37 -0.31 -14.86
N GLY A 108 -25.88 0.09 -13.69
CA GLY A 108 -25.16 -0.01 -12.42
C GLY A 108 -24.93 1.34 -11.75
N SER A 109 -24.33 1.32 -10.56
CA SER A 109 -23.93 2.53 -9.84
C SER A 109 -22.59 3.05 -10.36
N ILE A 110 -22.36 4.35 -10.25
CA ILE A 110 -21.03 4.92 -10.53
C ILE A 110 -20.07 4.46 -9.42
N VAL A 111 -19.12 3.60 -9.77
CA VAL A 111 -18.10 3.07 -8.84
C VAL A 111 -16.73 3.74 -9.00
N THR A 112 -16.54 4.54 -10.05
CA THR A 112 -15.31 5.30 -10.26
C THR A 112 -15.56 6.58 -11.07
N ASN A 113 -14.71 7.59 -10.83
CA ASN A 113 -14.64 8.82 -11.64
C ASN A 113 -13.43 8.82 -12.60
N ALA A 114 -12.55 7.82 -12.52
CA ALA A 114 -11.34 7.74 -13.33
C ALA A 114 -11.59 6.95 -14.62
N ARG A 115 -11.17 7.52 -15.76
CA ARG A 115 -11.07 6.82 -17.06
C ARG A 115 -9.82 5.95 -17.10
N ALA A 116 -9.70 5.08 -18.11
CA ALA A 116 -8.47 4.34 -18.39
C ALA A 116 -7.23 5.24 -18.39
N GLY A 117 -6.19 4.82 -17.66
CA GLY A 117 -4.92 5.55 -17.53
C GLY A 117 -4.96 6.72 -16.54
N TYR A 118 -6.08 6.94 -15.85
CA TYR A 118 -6.24 7.95 -14.80
C TYR A 118 -6.51 7.35 -13.41
N SER A 119 -6.36 6.03 -13.26
CA SER A 119 -6.37 5.34 -11.97
C SER A 119 -5.02 4.71 -11.69
N ASN A 120 -4.53 4.80 -10.45
CA ASN A 120 -3.30 4.13 -10.03
C ASN A 120 -3.38 2.60 -10.10
N HIS A 121 -4.59 2.03 -10.05
CA HIS A 121 -4.81 0.61 -10.31
C HIS A 121 -4.36 0.21 -11.72
N ASN A 122 -4.34 1.14 -12.68
CA ASN A 122 -3.91 0.85 -14.04
C ASN A 122 -2.41 0.67 -14.20
N PHE A 123 -1.64 0.94 -13.15
CA PHE A 123 -0.18 0.84 -13.16
C PHE A 123 0.32 -0.22 -12.16
N GLY A 124 -0.59 -0.96 -11.51
CA GLY A 124 -0.26 -2.02 -10.56
C GLY A 124 0.38 -1.51 -9.26
N ILE A 125 0.30 -0.20 -9.00
CA ILE A 125 0.87 0.47 -7.82
C ILE A 125 -0.12 0.65 -6.67
N ALA A 126 -1.40 0.38 -6.91
CA ALA A 126 -2.48 0.62 -5.96
C ALA A 126 -3.34 -0.62 -5.73
N PHE A 127 -3.94 -0.68 -4.56
CA PHE A 127 -4.84 -1.74 -4.14
C PHE A 127 -5.84 -1.21 -3.11
N ASP A 128 -7.01 -1.87 -3.04
CA ASP A 128 -8.04 -1.56 -2.06
C ASP A 128 -8.14 -2.66 -1.02
N VAL A 129 -8.39 -2.28 0.22
CA VAL A 129 -8.65 -3.20 1.33
C VAL A 129 -10.12 -3.18 1.71
N GLY A 130 -10.63 -4.32 2.17
CA GLY A 130 -11.91 -4.41 2.86
C GLY A 130 -11.71 -4.81 4.31
N VAL A 131 -12.45 -4.18 5.23
CA VAL A 131 -12.49 -4.57 6.65
C VAL A 131 -13.54 -5.65 6.86
N PHE A 132 -13.25 -6.64 7.71
CA PHE A 132 -14.15 -7.77 7.98
C PHE A 132 -14.34 -8.04 9.48
N GLU A 133 -15.57 -8.43 9.84
CA GLU A 133 -15.90 -9.05 11.13
C GLU A 133 -16.47 -10.45 10.87
N GLY A 134 -15.75 -11.48 11.31
CA GLY A 134 -16.02 -12.84 10.84
C GLY A 134 -15.88 -12.90 9.31
N ASN A 135 -16.97 -13.23 8.63
CA ASN A 135 -17.09 -13.23 7.16
C ASN A 135 -17.83 -12.00 6.60
N SER A 136 -18.31 -11.10 7.45
CA SER A 136 -19.08 -9.93 7.04
C SER A 136 -18.16 -8.79 6.62
N TYR A 137 -18.36 -8.28 5.40
CA TYR A 137 -17.68 -7.09 4.91
C TYR A 137 -18.28 -5.83 5.56
N LEU A 138 -17.40 -4.97 6.09
CA LEU A 138 -17.77 -3.68 6.65
C LEU A 138 -17.41 -2.60 5.64
N GLY A 139 -18.40 -2.15 4.88
CA GLY A 139 -18.23 -1.10 3.86
C GLY A 139 -17.94 0.28 4.45
N ASP A 140 -18.43 0.53 5.67
CA ASP A 140 -18.08 1.70 6.48
C ASP A 140 -17.67 1.22 7.87
N SER A 141 -16.50 1.68 8.34
CA SER A 141 -15.96 1.31 9.64
C SER A 141 -14.88 2.28 10.09
N PRO A 142 -14.85 2.71 11.37
CA PRO A 142 -13.73 3.48 11.90
C PRO A 142 -12.38 2.74 11.81
N LYS A 143 -12.42 1.40 11.65
CA LYS A 143 -11.24 0.56 11.47
C LYS A 143 -10.44 0.92 10.21
N TYR A 144 -11.06 1.46 9.16
CA TYR A 144 -10.32 1.93 7.99
C TYR A 144 -9.30 3.02 8.35
N LYS A 145 -9.61 3.90 9.31
CA LYS A 145 -8.66 4.92 9.75
C LYS A 145 -7.45 4.32 10.47
N ALA A 146 -7.66 3.31 11.31
CA ALA A 146 -6.57 2.60 11.97
C ALA A 146 -5.69 1.86 10.95
N VAL A 147 -6.30 1.19 9.97
CA VAL A 147 -5.57 0.53 8.87
C VAL A 147 -4.83 1.56 8.00
N GLY A 148 -5.43 2.73 7.77
CA GLY A 148 -4.82 3.87 7.08
C GLY A 148 -3.51 4.30 7.73
N ILE A 149 -3.50 4.45 9.07
CA ILE A 149 -2.30 4.79 9.84
C ILE A 149 -1.23 3.70 9.68
N ILE A 150 -1.60 2.43 9.82
CA ILE A 150 -0.68 1.30 9.64
C ILE A 150 -0.08 1.28 8.22
N GLY A 151 -0.88 1.57 7.19
CA GLY A 151 -0.41 1.64 5.82
C GLY A 151 0.58 2.78 5.59
N MET A 152 0.34 3.95 6.18
CA MET A 152 1.29 5.07 6.13
C MET A 152 2.61 4.75 6.85
N ASP A 153 2.56 4.04 7.98
CA ASP A 153 3.77 3.56 8.67
C ASP A 153 4.57 2.52 7.85
N LEU A 154 3.95 1.93 6.84
CA LEU A 154 4.57 1.04 5.85
C LEU A 154 5.04 1.77 4.58
N GLY A 155 4.91 3.10 4.52
CA GLY A 155 5.30 3.91 3.37
C GLY A 155 4.26 3.98 2.25
N LEU A 156 3.03 3.53 2.49
CA LEU A 156 1.92 3.70 1.54
C LEU A 156 1.30 5.09 1.68
N GLU A 157 0.81 5.61 0.56
CA GLU A 157 -0.18 6.67 0.60
C GLU A 157 -1.57 6.07 0.81
N TRP A 158 -2.41 6.76 1.59
CA TRP A 158 -3.75 6.32 1.93
C TRP A 158 -4.80 7.29 1.39
N GLY A 159 -5.79 6.77 0.65
CA GLY A 159 -6.86 7.57 0.03
C GLY A 159 -7.79 8.24 1.04
N GLY A 160 -7.81 7.76 2.29
CA GLY A 160 -8.55 8.41 3.37
C GLY A 160 -8.04 9.80 3.76
N ASN A 161 -6.81 10.17 3.35
CA ASN A 161 -6.25 11.51 3.58
C ASN A 161 -6.56 12.51 2.45
N TRP A 162 -7.17 12.06 1.35
CA TRP A 162 -7.48 12.96 0.24
C TRP A 162 -8.52 14.00 0.65
N LYS A 163 -8.34 15.25 0.22
CA LYS A 163 -9.25 16.36 0.56
C LYS A 163 -10.58 16.29 -0.21
N THR A 164 -10.55 15.67 -1.38
CA THR A 164 -11.70 15.44 -2.24
C THR A 164 -11.72 13.97 -2.63
N ILE A 165 -12.91 13.39 -2.75
CA ILE A 165 -13.08 11.99 -3.12
C ILE A 165 -12.35 11.07 -2.11
N VAL A 166 -12.62 11.26 -0.82
CA VAL A 166 -12.04 10.45 0.26
C VAL A 166 -12.30 8.97 -0.02
N ASP A 167 -11.24 8.19 -0.20
CA ASP A 167 -11.31 6.77 -0.57
C ASP A 167 -10.59 5.94 0.49
N GLN A 168 -11.32 5.57 1.54
CA GLN A 168 -10.76 4.89 2.71
C GLN A 168 -10.21 3.48 2.42
N PRO A 169 -10.79 2.69 1.52
CA PRO A 169 -10.20 1.43 1.07
C PRO A 169 -8.85 1.56 0.36
N HIS A 170 -8.58 2.68 -0.31
CA HIS A 170 -7.49 2.82 -1.29
C HIS A 170 -6.11 3.04 -0.64
N PHE A 171 -5.13 2.27 -1.11
CA PHE A 171 -3.70 2.44 -0.82
C PHE A 171 -2.87 2.43 -2.09
N GLN A 172 -1.77 3.17 -2.10
CA GLN A 172 -0.81 3.13 -3.20
C GLN A 172 0.64 3.27 -2.74
N LEU A 173 1.54 2.59 -3.42
CA LEU A 173 2.99 2.78 -3.26
C LEU A 173 3.48 3.77 -4.31
N ARG A 174 3.71 5.01 -3.90
CA ARG A 174 4.24 6.07 -4.78
C ARG A 174 5.69 5.75 -5.18
N PRO A 175 6.04 5.78 -6.48
CA PRO A 175 7.43 5.66 -6.90
C PRO A 175 8.32 6.79 -6.38
N ALA A 176 9.58 6.51 -6.07
CA ALA A 176 10.51 7.49 -5.50
C ALA A 176 10.70 8.73 -6.39
N TRP A 177 10.78 8.54 -7.72
CA TRP A 177 10.89 9.64 -8.69
C TRP A 177 9.65 10.57 -8.71
N ALA A 178 8.52 10.13 -8.15
CA ALA A 178 7.27 10.87 -8.10
C ALA A 178 7.01 11.53 -6.75
N LYS A 179 7.93 11.43 -5.77
CA LYS A 179 7.74 11.83 -4.37
C LYS A 179 7.16 13.25 -4.21
N ASP A 180 7.69 14.20 -4.97
CA ASP A 180 7.30 15.62 -4.91
C ASP A 180 6.38 16.04 -6.05
N MET A 181 5.91 15.08 -6.87
CA MET A 181 5.02 15.36 -7.99
C MET A 181 3.56 15.41 -7.55
N MET A 182 2.79 16.31 -8.16
CA MET A 182 1.33 16.23 -8.05
C MET A 182 0.81 14.92 -8.65
N GLU A 183 -0.30 14.41 -8.11
CA GLU A 183 -0.94 13.17 -8.57
C GLU A 183 -1.16 13.15 -10.10
N LYS A 184 -1.63 14.26 -10.67
CA LYS A 184 -1.84 14.41 -12.12
C LYS A 184 -0.55 14.29 -12.92
N GLN A 185 0.57 14.79 -12.40
CA GLN A 185 1.88 14.72 -13.05
C GLN A 185 2.43 13.30 -12.97
N MET A 186 2.34 12.66 -11.80
CA MET A 186 2.71 11.25 -11.63
C MET A 186 1.92 10.36 -12.60
N LEU A 187 0.59 10.48 -12.65
CA LEU A 187 -0.24 9.71 -13.59
C LEU A 187 0.13 9.98 -15.06
N ALA A 188 0.52 11.20 -15.41
CA ALA A 188 1.00 11.50 -16.75
C ALA A 188 2.32 10.78 -17.07
N GLU A 189 3.29 10.82 -16.16
CA GLU A 189 4.56 10.11 -16.35
C GLU A 189 4.37 8.58 -16.32
N LEU A 190 3.47 8.05 -15.49
CA LEU A 190 3.13 6.62 -15.50
C LEU A 190 2.58 6.17 -16.86
N ARG A 191 1.69 6.97 -17.49
CA ARG A 191 1.23 6.68 -18.85
C ARG A 191 2.38 6.68 -19.86
N THR A 192 3.26 7.68 -19.80
CA THR A 192 4.43 7.76 -20.69
C THR A 192 5.35 6.56 -20.51
N ARG A 193 5.65 6.19 -19.26
CA ARG A 193 6.50 5.03 -18.95
C ARG A 193 5.93 3.72 -19.49
N VAL A 194 4.63 3.48 -19.29
CA VAL A 194 3.95 2.29 -19.84
C VAL A 194 3.99 2.29 -21.36
N GLN A 195 3.74 3.43 -22.00
CA GLN A 195 3.81 3.57 -23.46
C GLN A 195 5.21 3.28 -24.00
N ASP A 196 6.25 3.72 -23.29
CA ASP A 196 7.65 3.54 -23.68
C ASP A 196 8.24 2.18 -23.25
N GLY A 197 7.49 1.35 -22.52
CA GLY A 197 8.01 0.11 -21.92
C GLY A 197 9.03 0.34 -20.79
N ARG A 198 9.05 1.52 -20.19
CA ARG A 198 9.91 1.85 -19.04
C ARG A 198 9.31 1.31 -17.73
N PRO A 199 10.12 0.78 -16.79
CA PRO A 199 9.61 0.30 -15.52
C PRO A 199 8.98 1.42 -14.67
N VAL A 200 7.98 1.06 -13.88
CA VAL A 200 7.25 2.00 -13.02
C VAL A 200 8.09 2.48 -11.83
N TYR A 201 8.89 1.59 -11.23
CA TYR A 201 9.73 1.91 -10.07
C TYR A 201 11.22 2.16 -10.38
N ALA A 202 11.59 2.25 -11.66
CA ALA A 202 12.96 2.60 -12.08
C ALA A 202 13.28 4.10 -11.93
#